data_AF-A0A2I2GFB9-F1
#
_entry.id   AF-A0A2I2GFB9-F1
#
_cell.length_a   1.000
_cell.length_b   1.000
_cell.length_c   1.000
_cell.angle_alpha   90.00
_cell.angle_beta   90.00
_cell.angle_gamma   90.00
#
_symmetry.space_group_name_H-M   'P 1'
#
loop_
_entity.id
_entity.type
_entity.pdbx_description
1 polymer ?
#
loop_
_entity_poly.entity_id
_entity_poly.type
_entity_poly.pdbx_seq_one_letter_code
_entity_poly.pdbx_strand_id
1 'polypeptide(L)'
;MFSSADGEILGLWYEKLPSVPGHHFTSLSANISSLKTCYMGSRCTGMLIVHNDDTRSVLDQWYEDTNAKPHIKALSYQRDNVLRFHLTRDGYQFLSRVESLPAASSSPVSTGEIFVDVAYGDDIIWLFSQWHDRICRGSDL
;
A
#
# COMPACT_ATOMS: atom_id res chain seq x y z
N MET A 1 -12.93 -16.78 -6.65
CA MET A 1 -11.83 -17.67 -7.04
C MET A 1 -10.60 -16.79 -7.14
N PHE A 2 -9.54 -17.07 -6.38
CA PHE A 2 -8.32 -16.25 -6.36
C PHE A 2 -7.55 -16.44 -7.68
N SER A 3 -7.08 -15.35 -8.28
CA SER A 3 -6.21 -15.35 -9.46
C SER A 3 -4.78 -15.77 -9.09
N SER A 4 -3.95 -16.17 -10.06
CA SER A 4 -2.52 -16.46 -9.82
C SER A 4 -1.80 -15.30 -9.14
N ALA A 5 -2.13 -14.06 -9.53
CA ALA A 5 -1.60 -12.85 -8.91
C ALA A 5 -2.16 -12.58 -7.50
N ASP A 6 -3.30 -13.16 -7.12
CA ASP A 6 -3.73 -13.17 -5.71
C ASP A 6 -2.95 -14.24 -4.95
N GLY A 7 -2.65 -15.36 -5.60
CA GLY A 7 -1.77 -16.41 -5.09
C GLY A 7 -0.34 -15.94 -4.84
N GLU A 8 0.15 -14.90 -5.51
CA GLU A 8 1.45 -14.30 -5.22
C GLU A 8 1.43 -13.41 -3.99
N ILE A 9 0.45 -12.51 -3.84
CA ILE A 9 0.25 -11.81 -2.56
C ILE A 9 0.10 -12.83 -1.45
N LEU A 10 -0.76 -13.82 -1.63
CA LEU A 10 -1.00 -14.84 -0.60
C LEU A 10 0.25 -15.70 -0.36
N GLY A 11 1.00 -16.04 -1.41
CA GLY A 11 2.25 -16.81 -1.31
C GLY A 11 3.32 -16.05 -0.53
N LEU A 12 3.44 -14.75 -0.79
CA LEU A 12 4.27 -13.84 -0.01
C LEU A 12 3.77 -13.75 1.43
N TRP A 13 2.45 -13.68 1.67
CA TRP A 13 1.88 -13.73 3.03
C TRP A 13 2.25 -15.00 3.82
N TYR A 14 2.44 -16.14 3.14
CA TYR A 14 2.77 -17.42 3.77
C TYR A 14 4.28 -17.72 3.80
N GLU A 15 5.13 -16.99 3.07
CA GLU A 15 6.59 -17.17 3.11
C GLU A 15 7.19 -16.55 4.37
N LYS A 16 7.38 -17.40 5.39
CA LYS A 16 7.99 -17.06 6.67
C LYS A 16 9.39 -16.43 6.50
N LEU A 17 9.50 -15.11 6.60
CA LEU A 17 10.76 -14.41 6.83
C LEU A 17 10.91 -14.09 8.33
N PRO A 18 12.11 -14.25 8.93
CA PRO A 18 12.29 -14.15 10.37
C PRO A 18 11.90 -12.76 10.88
N SER A 19 11.08 -12.76 11.93
CA SER A 19 10.61 -11.57 12.65
C SER A 19 11.79 -10.78 13.23
N VAL A 20 12.04 -9.59 12.69
CA VAL A 20 12.98 -8.61 13.25
C VAL A 20 12.15 -7.50 13.93
N PRO A 21 12.35 -7.21 15.22
CA PRO A 21 11.68 -6.09 15.87
C PRO A 21 12.32 -4.78 15.42
N GLY A 22 11.60 -3.95 14.68
CA GLY A 22 12.07 -2.63 14.24
C GLY A 22 11.04 -1.90 13.39
N HIS A 23 11.19 -0.58 13.28
CA HIS A 23 10.46 0.21 12.29
C HIS A 23 10.82 -0.32 10.89
N HIS A 24 9.86 -0.88 10.18
CA HIS A 24 10.09 -1.38 8.83
C HIS A 24 9.96 -0.25 7.84
N PHE A 25 10.87 -0.22 6.88
CA PHE A 25 10.93 0.74 5.80
C PHE A 25 10.98 -0.03 4.49
N THR A 26 10.10 0.34 3.56
CA THR A 26 10.19 -0.14 2.19
C THR A 26 10.01 1.05 1.24
N SER A 27 10.91 1.16 0.25
CA SER A 27 10.94 2.23 -0.75
C SER A 27 10.91 1.61 -2.14
N LEU A 28 10.15 2.21 -3.06
CA LEU A 28 10.06 1.76 -4.45
C LEU A 28 9.98 2.95 -5.39
N SER A 29 10.66 2.85 -6.52
CA SER A 29 10.53 3.84 -7.60
C SER A 29 9.34 3.56 -8.48
N ALA A 30 8.51 4.57 -8.77
CA ALA A 30 7.25 4.35 -9.43
C ALA A 30 7.40 4.30 -10.97
N ASN A 31 7.13 3.13 -11.52
CA ASN A 31 6.73 2.94 -12.92
C ASN A 31 5.58 1.92 -12.98
N ILE A 32 4.55 2.17 -12.16
CA ILE A 32 3.51 1.22 -11.78
C ILE A 32 2.47 1.08 -12.90
N SER A 33 2.12 -0.14 -13.26
CA SER A 33 1.03 -0.50 -14.19
C SER A 33 -0.25 -0.86 -13.43
N SER A 34 -0.12 -1.61 -12.33
CA SER A 34 -1.24 -1.98 -11.48
C SER A 34 -0.80 -2.19 -10.04
N LEU A 35 -1.76 -2.02 -9.12
CA LEU A 35 -1.57 -2.17 -7.69
C LEU A 35 -2.62 -3.13 -7.14
N LYS A 36 -2.22 -4.03 -6.27
CA LYS A 36 -3.14 -4.81 -5.45
C LYS A 36 -2.86 -4.54 -3.99
N THR A 37 -3.88 -4.12 -3.27
CA THR A 37 -3.80 -3.84 -1.83
C THR A 37 -4.43 -4.98 -1.04
N CYS A 38 -3.77 -5.39 0.02
CA CYS A 38 -4.20 -6.40 0.99
C CYS A 38 -4.67 -5.70 2.27
N TYR A 39 -5.84 -6.08 2.77
CA TYR A 39 -6.43 -5.53 3.99
C TYR A 39 -6.75 -6.61 5.01
N MET A 40 -6.46 -6.29 6.27
CA MET A 40 -6.86 -7.05 7.44
C MET A 40 -7.82 -6.20 8.27
N GLY A 41 -9.12 -6.51 8.18
CA GLY A 41 -10.16 -5.63 8.70
C GLY A 41 -10.14 -4.29 7.96
N SER A 42 -9.95 -3.19 8.69
CA SER A 42 -9.89 -1.82 8.15
C SER A 42 -8.48 -1.33 7.81
N ARG A 43 -7.44 -2.11 8.10
CA ARG A 43 -6.03 -1.72 7.88
C ARG A 43 -5.49 -2.37 6.61
N CYS A 44 -4.90 -1.57 5.73
CA CYS A 44 -4.06 -2.05 4.64
C CYS A 44 -2.74 -2.54 5.24
N THR A 45 -2.45 -3.81 5.02
CA THR A 45 -1.26 -4.47 5.54
C THR A 45 -0.24 -4.76 4.46
N GLY A 46 -0.68 -4.92 3.21
CA GLY A 46 0.24 -5.21 2.10
C GLY A 46 -0.17 -4.60 0.77
N MET A 47 0.80 -4.50 -0.12
CA MET A 47 0.66 -3.98 -1.48
C MET A 47 1.58 -4.76 -2.42
N LEU A 48 1.00 -5.41 -3.42
CA LEU A 48 1.72 -5.90 -4.59
C LEU A 48 1.64 -4.85 -5.68
N ILE A 49 2.80 -4.43 -6.14
CA ILE A 49 2.98 -3.45 -7.19
C ILE A 49 3.49 -4.20 -8.41
N VAL A 50 2.81 -4.03 -9.54
CA VAL A 50 3.27 -4.50 -10.83
C VAL A 50 3.73 -3.27 -11.61
N HIS A 51 4.95 -3.33 -12.13
CA HIS A 51 5.54 -2.25 -12.93
C HIS A 51 5.22 -2.44 -14.42
N ASN A 52 5.50 -1.42 -15.22
CA ASN A 52 5.29 -1.44 -16.67
C ASN A 52 6.22 -2.41 -17.42
N ASP A 53 7.32 -2.84 -16.80
CA ASP A 53 8.23 -3.86 -17.32
C ASP A 53 7.88 -5.28 -16.81
N ASP A 54 6.66 -5.45 -16.28
CA ASP A 54 6.14 -6.67 -15.66
C ASP A 54 6.91 -7.15 -14.41
N THR A 55 7.89 -6.39 -13.94
CA THR A 55 8.53 -6.66 -12.65
C THR A 55 7.54 -6.42 -11.51
N ARG A 56 7.74 -7.13 -10.40
CA ARG A 56 6.83 -7.12 -9.25
C ARG A 56 7.59 -6.69 -8.02
N SER A 57 6.94 -5.89 -7.19
CA SER A 57 7.48 -5.40 -5.93
C SER A 57 6.42 -5.47 -4.86
N VAL A 58 6.85 -5.62 -3.61
CA VAL A 58 5.97 -5.87 -2.48
C VAL A 58 6.30 -4.87 -1.39
N LEU A 59 5.30 -4.14 -0.94
CA LEU A 59 5.35 -3.38 0.30
C LEU A 59 4.41 -4.08 1.28
N ASP A 60 4.90 -4.73 2.33
CA ASP A 60 4.03 -5.51 3.21
C ASP A 60 4.46 -5.45 4.66
N GLN A 61 3.47 -5.49 5.54
CA GLN A 61 3.59 -5.74 6.95
C GLN A 61 3.36 -7.22 7.18
N TRP A 62 4.41 -7.93 7.56
CA TRP A 62 4.35 -9.35 7.84
C TRP A 62 3.51 -9.62 9.09
N TYR A 63 2.41 -10.36 8.93
CA TYR A 63 1.66 -10.92 10.04
C TYR A 63 1.79 -12.43 10.03
N GLU A 64 2.67 -12.94 10.88
CA GLU A 64 2.66 -14.36 11.21
C GLU A 64 1.38 -14.63 12.02
N ASP A 65 0.58 -15.61 11.61
CA ASP A 65 -0.50 -16.18 12.42
C ASP A 65 -1.79 -15.34 12.55
N THR A 66 -2.42 -15.01 11.42
CA THR A 66 -3.81 -14.56 11.44
C THR A 66 -4.73 -15.59 10.80
N ASN A 67 -5.63 -16.17 11.60
CA ASN A 67 -6.80 -16.92 11.09
C ASN A 67 -7.77 -16.05 10.27
N ALA A 68 -7.51 -14.74 10.18
CA ALA A 68 -8.30 -13.80 9.41
C ALA A 68 -8.00 -13.93 7.91
N LYS A 69 -9.05 -13.90 7.10
CA LYS A 69 -8.95 -13.94 5.64
C LYS A 69 -8.65 -12.53 5.13
N PRO A 70 -7.55 -12.33 4.40
CA PRO A 70 -7.25 -11.02 3.83
C PRO A 70 -8.29 -10.64 2.77
N HIS A 71 -8.59 -9.35 2.71
CA HIS A 71 -9.36 -8.77 1.62
C HIS A 71 -8.42 -8.13 0.60
N ILE A 72 -8.39 -8.65 -0.62
CA ILE A 72 -7.52 -8.14 -1.70
C ILE A 72 -8.37 -7.26 -2.63
N LYS A 73 -7.89 -6.04 -2.89
CA LYS A 73 -8.49 -5.10 -3.83
C LYS A 73 -7.49 -4.76 -4.92
N ALA A 74 -7.86 -5.03 -6.17
CA ALA A 74 -7.09 -4.59 -7.33
C ALA A 74 -7.43 -3.14 -7.69
N LEU A 75 -6.40 -2.40 -8.09
CA LEU A 75 -6.45 -1.00 -8.48
C LEU A 75 -5.72 -0.87 -9.81
N SER A 76 -6.45 -0.44 -10.84
CA SER A 76 -5.84 -0.03 -12.11
C SER A 76 -5.23 1.35 -11.91
N TYR A 77 -3.96 1.49 -12.25
CA TYR A 77 -3.24 2.75 -12.13
C TYR A 77 -2.87 3.27 -13.51
N GLN A 78 -3.11 4.56 -13.75
CA GLN A 78 -2.86 5.21 -15.04
C GLN A 78 -1.87 6.35 -14.85
N ARG A 79 -1.17 6.72 -15.92
CA ARG A 79 -0.08 7.71 -15.88
C ARG A 79 -0.52 9.10 -15.41
N ASP A 80 -1.77 9.45 -15.65
CA ASP A 80 -2.42 10.69 -15.26
C ASP A 80 -3.14 10.60 -13.91
N ASN A 81 -3.05 9.45 -13.23
CA ASN A 81 -3.60 9.27 -11.90
C ASN A 81 -2.56 9.54 -10.80
N VAL A 82 -3.06 9.96 -9.64
CA VAL A 82 -2.34 9.93 -8.37
C VAL A 82 -2.78 8.71 -7.56
N LEU A 83 -1.85 8.13 -6.81
CA LEU A 83 -2.17 7.18 -5.76
C LEU A 83 -2.43 7.95 -4.47
N ARG A 84 -3.67 7.88 -3.98
CA ARG A 84 -4.09 8.50 -2.72
C ARG A 84 -4.09 7.47 -1.61
N PHE A 85 -3.25 7.69 -0.60
CA PHE A 85 -3.13 6.87 0.59
C PHE A 85 -3.90 7.54 1.74
N HIS A 86 -5.03 6.97 2.14
CA HIS A 86 -5.86 7.48 3.24
C HIS A 86 -5.40 6.90 4.57
N LEU A 87 -5.15 7.77 5.55
CA LEU A 87 -4.74 7.43 6.90
C LEU A 87 -5.90 7.73 7.87
N THR A 88 -6.31 6.74 8.68
CA THR A 88 -7.24 6.98 9.79
C THR A 88 -6.46 7.33 11.04
N ARG A 89 -7.02 8.20 11.89
CA ARG A 89 -6.46 8.54 13.21
C ARG A 89 -7.52 8.32 14.29
N ASP A 90 -7.46 7.18 14.95
CA ASP A 90 -8.30 6.85 16.12
C ASP A 90 -7.44 6.17 17.18
N GLY A 91 -6.72 6.99 17.97
CA GLY A 91 -5.66 6.55 18.90
C GLY A 91 -4.36 6.10 18.21
N TYR A 92 -4.48 5.38 17.10
CA TYR A 92 -3.39 4.96 16.22
C TYR A 92 -3.57 5.54 14.82
N GLN A 93 -2.50 5.61 14.03
CA GLN A 93 -2.55 6.06 12.65
C GLN A 93 -2.30 4.90 11.71
N PHE A 94 -3.26 4.51 10.89
CA PHE A 94 -3.12 3.35 10.00
C PHE A 94 -3.53 3.67 8.57
N LEU A 95 -2.86 3.04 7.62
CA LEU A 95 -3.26 3.07 6.21
C LEU A 95 -4.58 2.31 6.08
N SER A 96 -5.66 3.01 5.78
CA SER A 96 -7.01 2.42 5.75
C SER A 96 -7.50 2.11 4.35
N ARG A 97 -7.02 2.87 3.37
CA ARG A 97 -7.47 2.77 1.98
C ARG A 97 -6.45 3.37 1.03
N VAL A 98 -6.25 2.70 -0.10
CA VAL A 98 -5.52 3.26 -1.24
C VAL A 98 -6.47 3.39 -2.44
N GLU A 99 -6.37 4.50 -3.14
CA GLU A 99 -7.18 4.80 -4.33
C GLU A 99 -6.29 5.30 -5.46
N SER A 100 -6.69 5.01 -6.69
CA SER A 100 -6.13 5.62 -7.88
C SER A 100 -7.15 6.63 -8.39
N LEU A 101 -6.78 7.91 -8.43
CA LEU A 101 -7.67 9.01 -8.80
C LEU A 101 -7.03 9.84 -9.92
N PRO A 102 -7.79 10.35 -10.90
CA PRO A 102 -7.26 11.30 -11.87
C PRO A 102 -6.66 12.52 -11.16
N ALA A 103 -5.46 12.95 -11.56
CA ALA A 103 -4.78 14.08 -10.92
C ALA A 103 -5.63 15.36 -10.98
N ALA A 104 -6.36 15.59 -12.08
CA ALA A 104 -7.27 16.72 -12.23
C ALA A 104 -8.50 16.68 -11.30
N SER A 105 -8.85 15.49 -10.79
CA SER A 105 -9.97 15.26 -9.88
C SER A 105 -9.52 15.11 -8.42
N SER A 106 -8.23 15.36 -8.13
CA SER A 106 -7.68 15.38 -6.78
C SER A 106 -8.17 16.62 -6.02
N SER A 107 -9.47 16.70 -5.77
CA SER A 107 -10.07 17.79 -4.99
C SER A 107 -9.49 17.83 -3.58
N PRO A 108 -9.36 19.04 -2.97
CA PRO A 108 -9.02 19.15 -1.56
C PRO A 108 -10.12 18.47 -0.75
N VAL A 109 -9.71 17.53 0.08
CA VAL A 109 -10.62 16.68 0.83
C VAL A 109 -11.27 17.49 1.95
N SER A 110 -12.50 17.11 2.30
CA SER A 110 -13.26 17.60 3.44
C SER A 110 -12.42 17.69 4.71
N THR A 111 -12.67 18.72 5.51
CA THR A 111 -11.99 19.00 6.78
C THR A 111 -11.95 17.74 7.67
N GLY A 112 -10.77 17.13 7.81
CA GLY A 112 -10.52 16.04 8.77
C GLY A 112 -9.96 14.73 8.21
N GLU A 113 -9.99 14.49 6.90
CA GLU A 113 -9.32 13.30 6.34
C GLU A 113 -7.81 13.56 6.18
N ILE A 114 -7.00 12.58 6.60
CA ILE A 114 -5.54 12.60 6.43
C ILE A 114 -5.22 11.70 5.25
N PHE A 115 -4.57 12.25 4.22
CA PHE A 115 -4.14 11.46 3.08
C PHE A 115 -2.80 11.97 2.52
N VAL A 116 -2.12 11.10 1.79
CA VAL A 116 -0.91 11.42 1.03
C VAL A 116 -1.16 11.04 -0.42
N ASP A 117 -1.02 12.01 -1.32
CA ASP A 117 -1.05 11.76 -2.76
C ASP A 117 0.38 11.56 -3.27
N VAL A 118 0.60 10.48 -4.02
CA VAL A 118 1.86 10.20 -4.72
C VAL A 118 1.59 10.22 -6.22
N ALA A 119 2.36 11.02 -6.96
CA ALA A 119 2.19 11.14 -8.40
C ALA A 119 2.83 9.96 -9.13
N TYR A 120 2.44 9.76 -10.39
CA TYR A 120 3.07 8.77 -11.23
C TYR A 120 4.55 9.14 -11.44
N GLY A 121 5.46 8.18 -11.22
CA GLY A 121 6.91 8.41 -11.32
C GLY A 121 7.59 8.65 -9.98
N ASP A 122 6.86 9.02 -8.93
CA ASP A 122 7.42 9.34 -7.63
C ASP A 122 7.70 8.09 -6.79
N ASP A 123 8.78 8.11 -6.02
CA ASP A 123 9.06 7.01 -5.09
C ASP A 123 8.02 6.98 -3.95
N ILE A 124 7.54 5.78 -3.64
CA ILE A 124 6.65 5.52 -2.51
C ILE A 124 7.47 4.89 -1.39
N ILE A 125 7.44 5.55 -0.24
CA ILE A 125 8.04 5.05 0.99
C ILE A 125 6.93 4.72 1.98
N TRP A 126 6.88 3.48 2.44
CA TRP A 126 6.00 3.07 3.53
C TRP A 126 6.80 2.72 4.78
N LEU A 127 6.60 3.53 5.82
CA LEU A 127 7.07 3.29 7.17
C LEU A 127 5.93 2.73 8.01
N PHE A 128 6.17 1.61 8.67
CA PHE A 128 5.12 0.99 9.49
C PHE A 128 5.63 0.34 10.77
N SER A 129 4.69 0.16 11.69
CA SER A 129 4.81 -0.57 12.94
C SER A 129 3.44 -1.10 13.34
N GLN A 130 3.36 -1.90 14.39
CA GLN A 130 2.07 -2.39 14.89
C GLN A 130 1.09 -1.27 15.32
N TRP A 131 1.56 -0.04 15.53
CA TRP A 131 0.77 1.10 16.04
C TRP A 131 0.67 2.30 15.09
N HIS A 132 1.45 2.32 14.02
CA HIS A 132 1.59 3.53 13.21
C HIS A 132 2.05 3.23 11.80
N ASP A 133 1.35 3.81 10.82
CA ASP A 133 1.71 3.86 9.41
C ASP A 133 1.98 5.30 8.99
N ARG A 134 3.02 5.48 8.18
CA ARG A 134 3.38 6.74 7.54
C ARG A 134 3.78 6.47 6.09
N ILE A 135 3.19 7.25 5.19
CA ILE A 135 3.56 7.28 3.77
C ILE A 135 4.37 8.55 3.53
N CYS A 136 5.52 8.40 2.88
CA CYS A 136 6.37 9.51 2.46
C CYS A 136 6.59 9.42 0.95
N ARG A 137 6.81 10.57 0.32
CA ARG A 137 7.31 10.66 -1.05
C ARG A 137 8.83 10.59 -1.02
N GLY A 138 9.46 10.09 -2.09
CA GLY A 138 10.93 10.16 -2.23
C GLY A 138 11.51 11.57 -2.08
N SER A 139 10.74 12.59 -2.46
CA SER A 139 11.10 14.01 -2.31
C SER A 139 10.94 14.57 -0.89
N ASP A 140 10.34 13.82 0.04
CA ASP A 140 10.15 14.21 1.44
C ASP A 140 11.36 13.81 2.33
N LEU A 141 12.37 13.14 1.77
CA LEU A 141 13.63 12.75 2.43
C LEU A 141 14.81 13.60 1.96
#